data_AF-A0A0C2ZTM9-F1
#
_entry.id   AF-A0A0C2ZTM9-F1
#
_cell.length_a   1.000
_cell.length_b   1.000
_cell.length_c   1.000
_cell.angle_alpha   90.00
_cell.angle_beta   90.00
_cell.angle_gamma   90.00
#
_symmetry.space_group_name_H-M   'P 1'
#
loop_
_entity.id
_entity.type
_entity.pdbx_description
1 polymer ?
#
loop_
_entity_poly.entity_id
_entity_poly.type
_entity_poly.pdbx_seq_one_letter_code
_entity_poly.pdbx_strand_id
1 'polypeptide(L)'
;MIPNVYSAKPKSFRYAHIYLPIGVLIFLVLFIDSASLAAQWAHTQWLSNVLAFFAYVWLYVSVPRYLRRLMLYGLAVAVFGESLFSLVLEMYTYRLHNIPLYVILGHSLLYVGVYYLAKEPWVKAHRETIVRVLLVAAVGYSTLWLVWGHDLLGFILMVALVGVLRRYVASRLFFLIMFFAVVYLELWGTYFGCWVWPAVWFDTISVVPSANPPSGIGAAYFLYDVGCLWLYKQFHPRQWRILRRIHRHIKISYR
;
A
#
# COMPACT_ATOMS: atom_id res chain seq x y z
N MET A 1 -27.16 -37.67 19.32
CA MET A 1 -26.40 -37.27 18.12
C MET A 1 -26.74 -35.83 17.80
N ILE A 2 -25.86 -34.89 18.12
CA ILE A 2 -26.03 -33.48 17.75
C ILE A 2 -25.56 -33.35 16.29
N PRO A 3 -26.38 -32.84 15.37
CA PRO A 3 -25.95 -32.64 13.98
C PRO A 3 -24.76 -31.68 13.96
N ASN A 4 -23.70 -32.07 13.26
CA ASN A 4 -22.50 -31.28 13.06
C ASN A 4 -22.82 -30.09 12.14
N VAL A 5 -23.32 -28.99 12.72
CA VAL A 5 -23.68 -27.79 11.97
C VAL A 5 -22.43 -26.92 11.79
N TYR A 6 -22.04 -26.77 10.52
CA TYR A 6 -21.05 -25.82 9.98
C TYR A 6 -19.56 -26.19 10.06
N SER A 7 -19.12 -27.09 9.17
CA SER A 7 -17.85 -26.89 8.45
C SER A 7 -18.12 -26.67 6.96
N ALA A 8 -18.82 -25.58 6.63
CA ALA A 8 -18.79 -25.11 5.26
C ALA A 8 -17.34 -24.68 4.97
N LYS A 9 -16.57 -25.54 4.29
CA LYS A 9 -15.25 -25.16 3.75
C LYS A 9 -15.42 -23.80 3.08
N PRO A 10 -14.66 -22.76 3.47
CA PRO A 10 -14.80 -21.46 2.84
C PRO A 10 -14.59 -21.66 1.33
N LYS A 11 -15.59 -21.28 0.53
CA LYS A 11 -15.49 -21.32 -0.93
C LYS A 11 -14.19 -20.62 -1.35
N SER A 12 -13.53 -21.22 -2.34
CA SER A 12 -12.30 -20.74 -2.96
C SER A 12 -12.40 -19.27 -3.34
N PHE A 13 -11.26 -18.58 -3.25
CA PHE A 13 -11.02 -17.15 -3.49
C PHE A 13 -12.14 -16.39 -4.22
N ARG A 14 -12.98 -15.68 -3.44
CA ARG A 14 -14.12 -14.88 -3.90
C ARG A 14 -13.69 -13.61 -4.62
N TYR A 15 -12.60 -12.97 -4.19
CA TYR A 15 -12.17 -11.66 -4.70
C TYR A 15 -10.88 -11.72 -5.53
N ALA A 16 -10.37 -12.92 -5.84
CA ALA A 16 -9.17 -13.13 -6.65
C ALA A 16 -9.18 -12.40 -7.99
N HIS A 17 -10.34 -12.33 -8.65
CA HIS A 17 -10.55 -11.61 -9.90
C HIS A 17 -10.33 -10.09 -9.79
N ILE A 18 -10.16 -9.54 -8.59
CA ILE A 18 -9.83 -8.12 -8.36
C ILE A 18 -8.34 -7.96 -8.06
N TYR A 19 -7.82 -8.61 -7.02
CA TYR A 19 -6.44 -8.34 -6.57
C TYR A 19 -5.36 -9.04 -7.39
N LEU A 20 -5.63 -10.20 -8.02
CA LEU A 20 -4.64 -10.85 -8.87
C LEU A 20 -4.34 -10.02 -10.14
N PRO A 21 -5.35 -9.53 -10.90
CA PRO A 21 -5.08 -8.65 -12.03
C PRO A 21 -4.34 -7.38 -11.64
N ILE A 22 -4.65 -6.79 -10.47
CA ILE A 22 -3.94 -5.60 -9.97
C ILE A 22 -2.46 -5.93 -9.70
N GLY A 23 -2.17 -7.05 -9.04
CA GLY A 23 -0.78 -7.47 -8.79
C GLY A 23 0.01 -7.67 -10.08
N VAL A 24 -0.56 -8.38 -11.06
CA VAL A 24 0.05 -8.59 -12.38
C VAL A 24 0.23 -7.26 -13.12
N LEU A 25 -0.78 -6.39 -13.08
CA LEU A 25 -0.73 -5.07 -13.72
C LEU A 25 0.40 -4.22 -13.14
N ILE A 26 0.59 -4.19 -11.81
CA ILE A 26 1.68 -3.45 -11.18
C ILE A 26 3.02 -3.87 -11.79
N PHE A 27 3.28 -5.18 -11.86
CA PHE A 27 4.49 -5.70 -12.50
C PHE A 27 4.60 -5.26 -13.96
N LEU A 28 3.53 -5.43 -14.75
CA LEU A 28 3.54 -5.11 -16.18
C LEU A 28 3.81 -3.62 -16.45
N VAL A 29 3.15 -2.74 -15.71
CA VAL A 29 3.29 -1.28 -15.87
C VAL A 29 4.70 -0.83 -15.50
N LEU A 30 5.31 -1.40 -14.47
CA LEU A 30 6.69 -1.12 -14.08
C LEU A 30 7.69 -1.71 -15.09
N PHE A 31 7.47 -2.94 -15.54
CA PHE A 31 8.28 -3.57 -16.58
C PHE A 31 8.28 -2.75 -17.87
N ILE A 32 7.11 -2.26 -18.29
CA ILE A 32 7.00 -1.42 -19.49
C ILE A 32 7.75 -0.09 -19.27
N ASP A 33 7.60 0.56 -18.12
CA ASP A 33 8.30 1.83 -17.82
C ASP A 33 9.80 1.66 -17.47
N SER A 34 10.32 0.43 -17.55
CA SER A 34 11.70 0.12 -17.16
C SER A 34 12.73 0.89 -17.97
N ALA A 35 13.89 1.13 -17.35
CA ALA A 35 15.03 1.77 -18.00
C ALA A 35 15.54 0.98 -19.21
N SER A 36 15.51 -0.36 -19.15
CA SER A 36 15.96 -1.24 -20.23
C SER A 36 15.04 -1.19 -21.45
N LEU A 37 13.72 -1.15 -21.25
CA LEU A 37 12.78 -1.02 -22.36
C LEU A 37 12.78 0.41 -22.93
N ALA A 38 12.89 1.42 -22.06
CA ALA A 38 12.98 2.82 -22.47
C ALA A 38 14.23 3.12 -23.32
N ALA A 39 15.32 2.36 -23.14
CA ALA A 39 16.53 2.48 -23.97
C ALA A 39 16.30 2.02 -25.42
N GLN A 40 15.29 1.18 -25.65
CA GLN A 40 14.98 0.64 -26.98
C GLN A 40 13.78 1.38 -27.60
N TRP A 41 12.75 1.68 -26.80
CA TRP A 41 11.48 2.21 -27.26
C TRP A 41 11.17 3.54 -26.55
N ALA A 42 10.96 4.59 -27.33
CA ALA A 42 10.53 5.87 -26.80
C ALA A 42 9.12 5.78 -26.19
N HIS A 43 8.82 6.65 -25.22
CA HIS A 43 7.48 6.83 -24.65
C HIS A 43 6.89 5.63 -23.87
N THR A 44 7.73 4.73 -23.36
CA THR A 44 7.29 3.62 -22.50
C THR A 44 6.43 4.07 -21.32
N GLN A 45 6.76 5.19 -20.67
CA GLN A 45 5.97 5.74 -19.57
C GLN A 45 4.52 6.05 -19.98
N TRP A 46 4.30 6.54 -21.21
CA TRP A 46 2.97 6.82 -21.72
C TRP A 46 2.14 5.55 -21.87
N LEU A 47 2.75 4.46 -22.35
CA LEU A 47 2.08 3.17 -22.45
C LEU A 47 1.67 2.66 -21.06
N SER A 48 2.57 2.74 -20.08
CA SER A 48 2.30 2.43 -18.68
C SER A 48 1.17 3.29 -18.09
N ASN A 49 1.17 4.59 -18.37
CA ASN A 49 0.11 5.51 -17.96
C ASN A 49 -1.26 5.12 -18.54
N VAL A 50 -1.31 4.77 -19.83
CA VAL A 50 -2.55 4.35 -20.50
C VAL A 50 -3.08 3.04 -19.91
N LEU A 51 -2.22 2.05 -19.68
CA LEU A 51 -2.62 0.77 -19.08
C LEU A 51 -3.15 0.97 -17.65
N ALA A 52 -2.46 1.76 -16.83
CA ALA A 52 -2.91 2.07 -15.48
C ALA A 52 -4.22 2.87 -15.47
N PHE A 53 -4.42 3.77 -16.44
CA PHE A 53 -5.67 4.51 -16.60
C PHE A 53 -6.86 3.58 -16.87
N PHE A 54 -6.74 2.68 -17.85
CA PHE A 54 -7.82 1.74 -18.14
C PHE A 54 -8.12 0.81 -16.97
N ALA A 55 -7.08 0.33 -16.28
CA ALA A 55 -7.26 -0.47 -15.07
C ALA A 55 -7.92 0.30 -13.93
N TYR A 56 -7.56 1.58 -13.74
CA TYR A 56 -8.20 2.45 -12.78
C TYR A 56 -9.68 2.65 -13.09
N VAL A 57 -10.02 2.93 -14.35
CA VAL A 57 -11.41 3.09 -14.80
C VAL A 57 -12.20 1.80 -14.59
N TRP A 58 -11.65 0.65 -15.02
CA TRP A 58 -12.24 -0.67 -14.78
C TRP A 58 -12.54 -0.89 -13.30
N LEU A 59 -11.53 -0.72 -12.44
CA LEU A 59 -11.71 -0.95 -11.01
C LEU A 59 -12.71 0.04 -10.41
N TYR A 60 -12.64 1.32 -10.80
CA TYR A 60 -13.53 2.36 -10.33
C TYR A 60 -15.00 2.03 -10.63
N VAL A 61 -15.31 1.52 -11.83
CA VAL A 61 -16.69 1.12 -12.16
C VAL A 61 -17.09 -0.21 -11.50
N SER A 62 -16.15 -1.12 -11.23
CA SER A 62 -16.41 -2.42 -10.61
C SER A 62 -16.64 -2.39 -9.10
N VAL A 63 -16.20 -1.34 -8.39
CA VAL A 63 -16.30 -1.28 -6.92
C VAL A 63 -17.50 -0.48 -6.40
N PRO A 64 -17.99 -0.73 -5.18
CA PRO A 64 -19.07 0.04 -4.57
C PRO A 64 -18.74 1.53 -4.37
N ARG A 65 -19.78 2.37 -4.29
CA ARG A 65 -19.66 3.84 -4.17
C ARG A 65 -18.72 4.33 -3.07
N TYR A 66 -18.62 3.61 -1.94
CA TYR A 66 -17.71 4.04 -0.86
C TYR A 66 -16.24 3.83 -1.22
N LEU A 67 -15.89 2.76 -1.94
CA LEU A 67 -14.53 2.55 -2.45
C LEU A 67 -14.20 3.53 -3.56
N ARG A 68 -15.15 3.85 -4.44
CA ARG A 68 -14.96 4.90 -5.46
C ARG A 68 -14.53 6.23 -4.85
N ARG A 69 -15.20 6.66 -3.78
CA ARG A 69 -14.80 7.88 -3.04
C ARG A 69 -13.41 7.75 -2.44
N LEU A 70 -13.09 6.59 -1.87
CA LEU A 70 -11.77 6.35 -1.29
C LEU A 70 -10.66 6.37 -2.35
N MET A 71 -10.92 5.84 -3.54
CA MET A 71 -10.00 5.94 -4.68
C MET A 71 -9.76 7.40 -5.07
N LEU A 72 -10.80 8.25 -5.11
CA LEU A 72 -10.65 9.67 -5.42
C LEU A 72 -9.87 10.44 -4.35
N TYR A 73 -10.15 10.19 -3.07
CA TYR A 73 -9.34 10.75 -1.97
C TYR A 73 -7.91 10.26 -2.03
N GLY A 74 -7.74 8.99 -2.40
CA GLY A 74 -6.46 8.37 -2.64
C GLY A 74 -5.64 9.07 -3.71
N LEU A 75 -6.26 9.52 -4.81
CA LEU A 75 -5.57 10.31 -5.84
C LEU A 75 -5.08 11.65 -5.29
N ALA A 76 -5.92 12.37 -4.53
CA ALA A 76 -5.53 13.64 -3.94
C ALA A 76 -4.35 13.47 -2.96
N VAL A 77 -4.40 12.43 -2.13
CA VAL A 77 -3.31 12.11 -1.20
C VAL A 77 -2.05 11.66 -1.94
N ALA A 78 -2.18 10.87 -3.01
CA ALA A 78 -1.05 10.44 -3.82
C ALA A 78 -0.38 11.63 -4.51
N VAL A 79 -1.13 12.51 -5.18
CA VAL A 79 -0.57 13.72 -5.80
C VAL A 79 0.18 14.56 -4.78
N PHE A 80 -0.43 14.83 -3.62
CA PHE A 80 0.23 15.61 -2.57
C PHE A 80 1.49 14.90 -2.03
N GLY A 81 1.39 13.62 -1.69
CA GLY A 81 2.49 12.84 -1.11
C GLY A 81 3.65 12.69 -2.08
N GLU A 82 3.38 12.30 -3.33
CA GLU A 82 4.39 12.18 -4.37
C GLU A 82 5.06 13.52 -4.66
N SER A 83 4.30 14.62 -4.75
CA SER A 83 4.89 15.94 -4.96
C SER A 83 5.79 16.34 -3.80
N LEU A 84 5.35 16.11 -2.56
CA LEU A 84 6.13 16.44 -1.38
C LEU A 84 7.39 15.58 -1.26
N PHE A 85 7.26 14.26 -1.36
CA PHE A 85 8.38 13.35 -1.10
C PHE A 85 9.34 13.21 -2.27
N SER A 86 8.88 13.26 -3.53
CA SER A 86 9.76 13.10 -4.69
C SER A 86 10.29 14.42 -5.25
N LEU A 87 9.47 15.47 -5.34
CA LEU A 87 9.86 16.73 -5.99
C LEU A 87 10.35 17.80 -5.02
N VAL A 88 9.75 17.91 -3.83
CA VAL A 88 10.11 18.96 -2.85
C VAL A 88 11.21 18.50 -1.92
N LEU A 89 11.11 17.27 -1.40
CA LEU A 89 12.06 16.72 -0.44
C LEU A 89 13.12 15.81 -1.07
N GLU A 90 12.97 15.48 -2.36
CA GLU A 90 13.91 14.65 -3.12
C GLU A 90 14.26 13.32 -2.42
N MET A 91 13.28 12.71 -1.75
CA MET A 91 13.44 11.46 -1.00
C MET A 91 13.69 10.26 -1.91
N TYR A 92 13.27 10.35 -3.17
CA TYR A 92 13.55 9.43 -4.27
C TYR A 92 13.30 10.15 -5.60
N THR A 93 13.90 9.64 -6.67
CA THR A 93 13.82 10.27 -8.00
C THR A 93 13.27 9.29 -9.03
N TYR A 94 12.25 9.71 -9.75
CA TYR A 94 11.74 8.98 -10.91
C TYR A 94 12.67 9.11 -12.12
N ARG A 95 12.72 8.07 -12.96
CA ARG A 95 13.58 7.99 -14.16
C ARG A 95 13.52 9.22 -15.08
N LEU A 96 12.35 9.84 -15.20
CA LEU A 96 12.10 11.01 -16.06
C LEU A 96 11.93 12.31 -15.27
N HIS A 97 12.27 12.33 -13.97
CA HIS A 97 12.13 13.47 -13.06
C HIS A 97 10.70 14.05 -12.95
N ASN A 98 9.70 13.36 -13.49
CA ASN A 98 8.28 13.66 -13.31
C ASN A 98 7.59 12.52 -12.56
N ILE A 99 6.51 12.85 -11.86
CA ILE A 99 5.65 11.85 -11.22
C ILE A 99 4.84 11.14 -12.33
N PRO A 100 5.02 9.82 -12.54
CA PRO A 100 4.25 9.11 -13.56
C PRO A 100 2.77 9.01 -13.15
N LEU A 101 1.85 9.18 -14.11
CA LEU A 101 0.42 9.08 -13.83
C LEU A 101 0.04 7.68 -13.31
N TYR A 102 0.70 6.63 -13.81
CA TYR A 102 0.47 5.28 -13.32
C TYR A 102 0.80 5.11 -11.83
N VAL A 103 1.71 5.91 -11.26
CA VAL A 103 2.01 5.86 -9.82
C VAL A 103 0.87 6.50 -9.03
N ILE A 104 0.40 7.67 -9.46
CA ILE A 104 -0.74 8.36 -8.83
C ILE A 104 -1.98 7.46 -8.82
N LEU A 105 -2.30 6.85 -9.97
CA LEU A 105 -3.42 5.91 -10.09
C LEU A 105 -3.14 4.58 -9.34
N GLY A 106 -1.89 4.16 -9.34
CA GLY A 106 -1.38 2.94 -8.71
C GLY A 106 -1.64 2.89 -7.21
N HIS A 107 -1.55 4.02 -6.51
CA HIS A 107 -1.88 4.10 -5.09
C HIS A 107 -3.30 3.62 -4.78
N SER A 108 -4.27 4.08 -5.58
CA SER A 108 -5.67 3.71 -5.42
C SER A 108 -5.94 2.27 -5.87
N LEU A 109 -5.28 1.80 -6.94
CA LEU A 109 -5.33 0.40 -7.38
C LEU A 109 -4.81 -0.54 -6.31
N LEU A 110 -3.61 -0.27 -5.77
CA LEU A 110 -2.97 -1.03 -4.71
C LEU A 110 -3.85 -1.08 -3.47
N TYR A 111 -4.36 0.08 -3.02
CA TYR A 111 -5.21 0.16 -1.85
C TYR A 111 -6.46 -0.72 -1.98
N VAL A 112 -7.14 -0.66 -3.13
CA VAL A 112 -8.33 -1.49 -3.38
C VAL A 112 -7.96 -2.96 -3.51
N GLY A 113 -6.84 -3.30 -4.16
CA GLY A 113 -6.33 -4.67 -4.23
C GLY A 113 -6.12 -5.27 -2.84
N VAL A 114 -5.38 -4.54 -1.98
CA VAL A 114 -5.14 -4.93 -0.58
C VAL A 114 -6.45 -5.01 0.21
N TYR A 115 -7.38 -4.08 -0.01
CA TYR A 115 -8.70 -4.09 0.64
C TYR A 115 -9.48 -5.37 0.35
N TYR A 116 -9.51 -5.80 -0.91
CA TYR A 116 -10.21 -7.04 -1.31
C TYR A 116 -9.47 -8.29 -0.87
N LEU A 117 -8.14 -8.31 -0.92
CA LEU A 117 -7.33 -9.41 -0.38
C LEU A 117 -7.56 -9.59 1.13
N ALA A 118 -7.55 -8.51 1.91
CA ALA A 118 -7.84 -8.53 3.33
C ALA A 118 -9.30 -8.93 3.65
N LYS A 119 -10.21 -8.83 2.65
CA LYS A 119 -11.62 -9.24 2.76
C LYS A 119 -11.90 -10.69 2.37
N GLU A 120 -10.95 -11.37 1.76
CA GLU A 120 -11.07 -12.76 1.30
C GLU A 120 -11.51 -13.66 2.48
N PRO A 121 -12.54 -14.54 2.33
CA PRO A 121 -13.03 -15.34 3.44
C PRO A 121 -11.96 -16.23 4.06
N TRP A 122 -11.06 -16.79 3.24
CA TRP A 122 -9.94 -17.59 3.73
C TRP A 122 -8.95 -16.76 4.54
N VAL A 123 -8.60 -15.55 4.08
CA VAL A 123 -7.70 -14.63 4.81
C VAL A 123 -8.31 -14.21 6.15
N LYS A 124 -9.63 -13.94 6.16
CA LYS A 124 -10.35 -13.63 7.40
C LYS A 124 -10.41 -14.80 8.37
N ALA A 125 -10.65 -16.01 7.87
CA ALA A 125 -10.70 -17.22 8.69
C ALA A 125 -9.35 -17.53 9.36
N HIS A 126 -8.23 -17.17 8.72
CA HIS A 126 -6.88 -17.41 9.23
C HIS A 126 -6.18 -16.13 9.72
N ARG A 127 -6.95 -15.08 10.07
CA ARG A 127 -6.45 -13.74 10.38
C ARG A 127 -5.29 -13.73 11.37
N GLU A 128 -5.40 -14.45 12.48
CA GLU A 128 -4.39 -14.42 13.55
C GLU A 128 -3.07 -15.02 13.10
N THR A 129 -3.13 -16.19 12.45
CA THR A 129 -1.96 -16.86 11.88
C THR A 129 -1.30 -15.99 10.82
N ILE A 130 -2.07 -15.42 9.89
CA ILE A 130 -1.55 -14.54 8.84
C ILE A 130 -0.89 -13.30 9.44
N VAL A 131 -1.53 -12.63 10.41
CA VAL A 131 -0.93 -11.47 11.07
C VAL A 131 0.39 -11.83 11.75
N ARG A 132 0.47 -12.98 12.45
CA ARG A 132 1.70 -13.43 13.09
C ARG A 132 2.80 -13.69 12.06
N VAL A 133 2.50 -14.45 11.02
CA VAL A 133 3.46 -14.80 9.96
C VAL A 133 3.95 -13.54 9.25
N LEU A 134 3.05 -12.67 8.80
CA LEU A 134 3.42 -11.43 8.11
C LEU A 134 4.22 -10.49 9.03
N LEU A 135 3.87 -10.39 10.31
CA LEU A 135 4.63 -9.56 11.24
C LEU A 135 6.07 -10.08 11.43
N VAL A 136 6.23 -11.39 11.66
CA VAL A 136 7.57 -12.00 11.78
C VAL A 136 8.35 -11.81 10.48
N ALA A 137 7.70 -12.03 9.33
CA ALA A 137 8.33 -11.82 8.04
C ALA A 137 8.74 -10.35 7.81
N ALA A 138 7.92 -9.37 8.21
CA ALA A 138 8.21 -7.95 8.01
C ALA A 138 9.39 -7.48 8.88
N VAL A 139 9.41 -7.92 10.15
CA VAL A 139 10.54 -7.67 11.06
C VAL A 139 11.79 -8.38 10.56
N GLY A 140 11.69 -9.65 10.19
CA GLY A 140 12.79 -10.44 9.65
C GLY A 140 13.38 -9.79 8.40
N TYR A 141 12.54 -9.49 7.40
CA TYR A 141 12.93 -8.79 6.18
C TYR A 141 13.70 -7.49 6.45
N SER A 142 13.15 -6.62 7.30
CA SER A 142 13.81 -5.33 7.59
C SER A 142 15.08 -5.49 8.43
N THR A 143 15.15 -6.52 9.28
CA THR A 143 16.37 -6.82 10.04
C THR A 143 17.48 -7.36 9.13
N LEU A 144 17.14 -8.21 8.16
CA LEU A 144 18.10 -8.73 7.19
C LEU A 144 18.67 -7.59 6.33
N TRP A 145 17.82 -6.65 5.89
CA TRP A 145 18.26 -5.46 5.16
C TRP A 145 19.06 -4.47 6.03
N LEU A 146 18.76 -4.35 7.32
CA LEU A 146 19.61 -3.60 8.25
C LEU A 146 21.02 -4.20 8.34
N VAL A 147 21.11 -5.53 8.46
CA VAL A 147 22.39 -6.23 8.68
C VAL A 147 23.24 -6.29 7.42
N TRP A 148 22.65 -6.62 6.26
CA TRP A 148 23.40 -6.82 5.02
C TRP A 148 23.36 -5.64 4.06
N GLY A 149 22.26 -4.88 4.06
CA GLY A 149 22.09 -3.70 3.21
C GLY A 149 22.36 -2.37 3.93
N HIS A 150 22.77 -2.42 5.21
CA HIS A 150 22.96 -1.25 6.07
C HIS A 150 21.73 -0.31 6.10
N ASP A 151 20.53 -0.84 5.90
CA ASP A 151 19.31 -0.05 5.73
C ASP A 151 18.72 0.43 7.06
N LEU A 152 19.30 1.50 7.61
CA LEU A 152 18.83 2.09 8.87
C LEU A 152 17.47 2.78 8.69
N LEU A 153 17.26 3.49 7.57
CA LEU A 153 15.99 4.15 7.27
C LEU A 153 14.84 3.13 7.22
N GLY A 154 15.00 2.06 6.44
CA GLY A 154 13.99 1.00 6.36
C GLY A 154 13.70 0.36 7.73
N PHE A 155 14.74 0.13 8.55
CA PHE A 155 14.52 -0.42 9.88
C PHE A 155 13.78 0.55 10.83
N ILE A 156 14.08 1.84 10.80
CA ILE A 156 13.35 2.87 11.58
C ILE A 156 11.87 2.86 11.21
N LEU A 157 11.55 2.82 9.92
CA LEU A 157 10.18 2.76 9.43
C LEU A 157 9.47 1.46 9.85
N MET A 158 10.19 0.33 9.88
CA MET A 158 9.65 -0.92 10.43
C MET A 158 9.33 -0.80 11.92
N VAL A 159 10.20 -0.21 12.74
CA VAL A 159 9.92 0.04 14.18
C VAL A 159 8.68 0.93 14.34
N ALA A 160 8.57 1.98 13.54
CA ALA A 160 7.40 2.86 13.53
C ALA A 160 6.11 2.07 13.18
N LEU A 161 6.17 1.21 12.16
CA LEU A 161 5.06 0.33 11.79
C LEU A 161 4.66 -0.58 12.95
N VAL A 162 5.61 -1.24 13.63
CA VAL A 162 5.31 -2.06 14.82
C VAL A 162 4.60 -1.23 15.90
N GLY A 163 5.07 -0.01 16.16
CA GLY A 163 4.44 0.93 17.10
C GLY A 163 2.99 1.23 16.73
N VAL A 164 2.72 1.52 15.46
CA VAL A 164 1.37 1.73 14.91
C VAL A 164 0.51 0.48 15.10
N LEU A 165 1.02 -0.71 14.73
CA LEU A 165 0.29 -1.97 14.82
C LEU A 165 -0.06 -2.35 16.27
N ARG A 166 0.74 -1.94 17.25
CA ARG A 166 0.41 -2.11 18.68
C ARG A 166 -0.83 -1.30 19.06
N ARG A 167 -0.97 -0.08 18.55
CA ARG A 167 -2.11 0.81 18.81
C ARG A 167 -3.37 0.44 18.02
N TYR A 168 -3.22 0.02 16.77
CA TYR A 168 -4.33 -0.22 15.84
C TYR A 168 -4.57 -1.72 15.59
N VAL A 169 -4.89 -2.45 16.64
CA VAL A 169 -5.04 -3.93 16.63
C VAL A 169 -6.05 -4.44 15.59
N ALA A 170 -7.14 -3.70 15.38
CA ALA A 170 -8.18 -4.06 14.43
C ALA A 170 -7.66 -4.07 12.98
N SER A 171 -6.76 -3.14 12.64
CA SER A 171 -6.27 -2.90 11.28
C SER A 171 -4.97 -3.62 10.94
N ARG A 172 -4.42 -4.44 11.86
CA ARG A 172 -3.11 -5.10 11.69
C ARG A 172 -2.99 -5.88 10.38
N LEU A 173 -4.00 -6.70 10.08
CA LEU A 173 -4.03 -7.52 8.88
C LEU A 173 -3.90 -6.66 7.61
N PHE A 174 -4.69 -5.59 7.52
CA PHE A 174 -4.68 -4.70 6.37
C PHE A 174 -3.31 -4.04 6.17
N PHE A 175 -2.74 -3.47 7.23
CA PHE A 175 -1.44 -2.79 7.15
C PHE A 175 -0.27 -3.74 6.88
N LEU A 176 -0.31 -4.98 7.37
CA LEU A 176 0.71 -5.97 7.05
C LEU A 176 0.61 -6.47 5.60
N ILE A 177 -0.59 -6.69 5.08
CA ILE A 177 -0.77 -7.01 3.65
C ILE A 177 -0.31 -5.82 2.80
N MET A 178 -0.67 -4.59 3.18
CA MET A 178 -0.23 -3.37 2.51
C MET A 178 1.30 -3.27 2.50
N PHE A 179 1.95 -3.49 3.64
CA PHE A 179 3.41 -3.47 3.75
C PHE A 179 4.07 -4.36 2.69
N PHE A 180 3.65 -5.61 2.57
CA PHE A 180 4.22 -6.52 1.57
C PHE A 180 3.82 -6.19 0.14
N ALA A 181 2.63 -5.64 -0.09
CA ALA A 181 2.22 -5.18 -1.41
C ALA A 181 3.08 -3.99 -1.88
N VAL A 182 3.49 -3.11 -0.95
CA VAL A 182 4.43 -2.03 -1.22
C VAL A 182 5.85 -2.55 -1.39
N VAL A 183 6.32 -3.47 -0.55
CA VAL A 183 7.63 -4.13 -0.77
C VAL A 183 7.70 -4.76 -2.16
N TYR A 184 6.63 -5.43 -2.60
CA TYR A 184 6.55 -6.01 -3.94
C TYR A 184 6.72 -4.97 -5.05
N LEU A 185 5.96 -3.87 -5.03
CA LEU A 185 6.04 -2.85 -6.08
C LEU A 185 7.36 -2.07 -6.03
N GLU A 186 7.90 -1.83 -4.83
CA GLU A 186 9.16 -1.11 -4.64
C GLU A 186 10.34 -1.91 -5.16
N LEU A 187 10.40 -3.21 -4.85
CA LEU A 187 11.44 -4.09 -5.39
C LEU A 187 11.42 -4.14 -6.92
N TRP A 188 10.23 -4.22 -7.54
CA TRP A 188 10.15 -4.19 -9.00
C TRP A 188 10.45 -2.83 -9.59
N GLY A 189 9.96 -1.74 -8.97
CA GLY A 189 10.18 -0.38 -9.47
C GLY A 189 11.64 0.02 -9.44
N THR A 190 12.36 -0.28 -8.36
CA THR A 190 13.80 -0.01 -8.27
C THR A 190 14.62 -0.97 -9.13
N TYR A 191 14.24 -2.26 -9.19
CA TYR A 191 14.90 -3.24 -10.06
C TYR A 191 14.81 -2.85 -11.55
N PHE A 192 13.64 -2.37 -11.98
CA PHE A 192 13.43 -1.89 -13.35
C PHE A 192 13.98 -0.47 -13.60
N GLY A 193 14.47 0.22 -12.57
CA GLY A 193 14.97 1.59 -12.68
C GLY A 193 13.88 2.62 -13.00
N CYS A 194 12.63 2.36 -12.59
CA CYS A 194 11.53 3.33 -12.68
C CYS A 194 11.73 4.49 -11.71
N TRP A 195 12.28 4.21 -10.53
CA TRP A 195 12.75 5.18 -9.55
C TRP A 195 13.94 4.63 -8.77
N VAL A 196 14.65 5.54 -8.11
CA VAL A 196 15.82 5.24 -7.27
C VAL A 196 15.72 6.01 -5.96
N TRP A 197 16.03 5.31 -4.87
CA TRP A 197 16.21 5.88 -3.55
C TRP A 197 17.68 6.25 -3.33
N PRO A 198 17.98 7.42 -2.73
CA PRO A 198 19.35 7.81 -2.37
C PRO A 198 19.91 6.88 -1.28
N ALA A 199 21.25 6.79 -1.22
CA ALA A 199 21.95 5.92 -0.27
C ALA A 199 21.85 6.39 1.19
N VAL A 200 21.43 7.64 1.40
CA VAL A 200 21.23 8.25 2.71
C VAL A 200 19.93 9.04 2.71
N TRP A 201 19.34 9.25 3.89
CA TRP A 201 18.03 9.87 3.99
C TRP A 201 18.00 11.31 3.45
N PHE A 202 17.08 11.59 2.52
CA PHE A 202 16.96 12.86 1.77
C PHE A 202 18.25 13.30 1.06
N ASP A 203 19.13 12.35 0.72
CA ASP A 203 20.45 12.59 0.12
C ASP A 203 21.35 13.59 0.90
N THR A 204 21.00 13.88 2.16
CA THR A 204 21.62 14.92 2.98
C THR A 204 21.94 14.46 4.39
N ILE A 205 21.17 13.52 4.95
CA ILE A 205 21.33 13.03 6.32
C ILE A 205 22.18 11.74 6.30
N SER A 206 23.49 11.90 6.19
CA SER A 206 24.46 10.79 6.07
C SER A 206 24.47 9.82 7.26
N VAL A 207 24.03 10.26 8.44
CA VAL A 207 23.91 9.42 9.64
C VAL A 207 22.78 8.39 9.57
N VAL A 208 21.88 8.49 8.57
CA VAL A 208 20.80 7.52 8.32
C VAL A 208 20.96 6.92 6.92
N PRO A 209 21.75 5.84 6.78
CA PRO A 209 21.85 5.12 5.51
C PRO A 209 20.51 4.47 5.11
N SER A 210 20.32 4.31 3.81
CA SER A 210 19.11 3.75 3.21
C SER A 210 19.46 2.77 2.10
N ALA A 211 18.72 1.67 2.02
CA ALA A 211 18.74 0.80 0.85
C ALA A 211 17.91 1.37 -0.32
N ASN A 212 18.02 0.74 -1.48
CA ASN A 212 17.23 1.03 -2.68
C ASN A 212 16.38 -0.19 -3.09
N PRO A 213 15.14 -0.33 -2.58
CA PRO A 213 14.37 0.61 -1.77
C PRO A 213 14.61 0.42 -0.26
N PRO A 214 14.24 1.41 0.60
CA PRO A 214 14.20 1.21 2.04
C PRO A 214 13.22 0.09 2.39
N SER A 215 13.68 -0.93 3.12
CA SER A 215 12.95 -2.15 3.45
C SER A 215 11.64 -1.88 4.18
N GLY A 216 11.58 -0.79 4.95
CA GLY A 216 10.42 -0.39 5.74
C GLY A 216 9.47 0.56 5.05
N ILE A 217 9.71 0.97 3.80
CA ILE A 217 8.98 2.07 3.16
C ILE A 217 7.47 1.81 3.05
N GLY A 218 7.05 0.54 3.03
CA GLY A 218 5.63 0.14 3.12
C GLY A 218 4.89 0.69 4.33
N ALA A 219 5.60 1.11 5.39
CA ALA A 219 5.02 1.80 6.55
C ALA A 219 4.39 3.16 6.18
N ALA A 220 4.89 3.85 5.14
CA ALA A 220 4.40 5.16 4.72
C ALA A 220 2.94 5.12 4.27
N TYR A 221 2.43 3.97 3.81
CA TYR A 221 1.01 3.81 3.46
C TYR A 221 0.06 3.94 4.66
N PHE A 222 0.55 3.89 5.90
CA PHE A 222 -0.23 4.32 7.05
C PHE A 222 -0.60 5.81 6.96
N LEU A 223 0.34 6.67 6.55
CA LEU A 223 0.08 8.09 6.34
C LEU A 223 -0.92 8.30 5.20
N TYR A 224 -0.82 7.50 4.13
CA TYR A 224 -1.79 7.50 3.04
C TYR A 224 -3.22 7.19 3.53
N ASP A 225 -3.40 6.12 4.31
CA ASP A 225 -4.69 5.74 4.90
C ASP A 225 -5.24 6.85 5.81
N VAL A 226 -4.39 7.43 6.66
CA VAL A 226 -4.75 8.56 7.53
C VAL A 226 -5.18 9.78 6.72
N GLY A 227 -4.48 10.11 5.63
CA GLY A 227 -4.83 11.19 4.71
C GLY A 227 -6.19 10.96 4.05
N CYS A 228 -6.43 9.75 3.57
CA CYS A 228 -7.72 9.36 3.00
C CYS A 228 -8.87 9.47 4.02
N LEU A 229 -8.63 9.00 5.24
CA LEU A 229 -9.59 9.10 6.33
C LEU A 229 -9.84 10.56 6.76
N TRP A 230 -8.82 11.40 6.74
CA TRP A 230 -8.94 12.83 7.01
C TRP A 230 -9.83 13.51 5.95
N LEU A 231 -9.57 13.30 4.66
CA LEU A 231 -10.42 13.81 3.58
C LEU A 231 -11.86 13.33 3.73
N TYR A 232 -12.05 12.03 3.99
CA TYR A 232 -13.39 11.46 4.21
C TYR A 232 -14.16 12.20 5.32
N LYS A 233 -13.48 12.53 6.44
CA LYS A 233 -14.10 13.26 7.57
C LYS A 233 -14.53 14.68 7.18
N GLN A 234 -13.75 15.37 6.34
CA GLN A 234 -14.08 16.73 5.89
C GLN A 234 -15.33 16.74 5.02
N PHE A 235 -15.45 15.78 4.09
CA PHE A 235 -16.59 15.71 3.17
C PHE A 235 -17.84 15.04 3.76
N HIS A 236 -17.71 14.30 4.88
CA HIS A 236 -18.83 13.56 5.50
C HIS A 236 -19.00 13.85 7.01
N PRO A 237 -19.15 15.11 7.44
CA PRO A 237 -19.16 15.48 8.85
C PRO A 237 -20.37 14.94 9.62
N ARG A 238 -21.51 14.72 8.93
CA ARG A 238 -22.72 14.12 9.52
C ARG A 238 -22.51 12.64 9.83
N GLN A 239 -22.04 11.86 8.85
CA GLN A 239 -21.77 10.42 9.01
C GLN A 239 -20.69 10.18 10.06
N TRP A 240 -19.64 11.01 10.08
CA TRP A 240 -18.60 10.95 11.10
C TRP A 240 -19.12 11.26 12.52
N ARG A 241 -20.04 12.21 12.67
CA ARG A 241 -20.71 12.47 13.97
C ARG A 241 -21.52 11.26 14.44
N ILE A 242 -22.27 10.62 13.55
CA ILE A 242 -23.06 9.41 13.87
C ILE A 242 -22.13 8.28 14.33
N LEU A 243 -21.08 7.98 13.58
CA LEU A 243 -20.12 6.93 13.92
C LEU A 243 -19.45 7.19 15.29
N ARG A 244 -19.10 8.44 15.60
CA ARG A 244 -18.55 8.81 16.91
C ARG A 244 -19.54 8.60 18.05
N ARG A 245 -20.84 8.88 17.84
CA ARG A 245 -21.89 8.61 18.85
C ARG A 245 -22.02 7.12 19.11
N ILE A 246 -22.10 6.31 18.05
CA ILE A 246 -22.19 4.84 18.17
C ILE A 246 -20.98 4.28 18.95
N HIS A 247 -19.76 4.68 18.59
CA HIS A 247 -18.56 4.21 19.30
C HIS A 247 -18.53 4.63 20.78
N ARG A 248 -19.03 5.83 21.12
CA ARG A 248 -19.15 6.25 22.53
C ARG A 248 -20.15 5.38 23.29
N HIS A 249 -21.32 5.10 22.70
CA HIS A 249 -22.32 4.23 23.32
C HIS A 249 -21.80 2.80 23.53
N ILE A 250 -21.09 2.24 22.55
CA ILE A 250 -20.47 0.92 22.70
C ILE A 250 -19.43 0.97 23.82
N LYS A 251 -18.52 1.96 23.87
CA LYS A 251 -17.53 2.04 24.96
C LYS A 251 -18.13 2.20 26.36
N ILE A 252 -19.29 2.85 26.49
CA ILE A 252 -20.00 3.01 27.77
C ILE A 252 -20.69 1.70 28.16
N SER A 253 -21.27 0.97 27.20
CA SER A 253 -22.00 -0.27 27.46
C SER A 253 -21.11 -1.47 27.84
N TYR A 254 -19.80 -1.38 27.67
CA TYR A 254 -18.81 -2.40 28.02
C TYR A 254 -17.90 -1.97 29.19
N ARG A 255 -18.29 -0.92 29.94
CA ARG A 255 -17.73 -0.56 31.24
C ARG A 255 -18.77 -0.84 32.31
#